data_AF-A0AAI9TU27-F1
#
_entry.id   AF-A0AAI9TU27-F1
#
_cell.length_a   1.000
_cell.length_b   1.000
_cell.length_c   1.000
_cell.angle_alpha   90.00
_cell.angle_beta   90.00
_cell.angle_gamma   90.00
#
_symmetry.space_group_name_H-M   'P 1'
#
loop_
_entity.id
_entity.type
_entity.pdbx_description
1 polymer ?
#
loop_
_entity_poly.entity_id
_entity_poly.type
_entity_poly.pdbx_seq_one_letter_code
_entity_poly.pdbx_strand_id
1 'polypeptide(L)'
;MRGHILGDDLKISGEHLPAQPERKKILRSRANSLTTNITPSFALQDPCMHSLDRSSRFYLDYYNIRITKLFILYDSESNPFRSLLTYAMDNSTLRKCIIAVAARHFANTGQSFDQTDDALSPRFVNANLDALHFKKQTIKALLLSLSNLDHSQKDVIMSTILLLIFLDLLESGIEGWKYHLHGAQGLVNLSRSLLEPGASGYANSNPGETVQETRRFVARQLSLVSTFGGALSGSNSSTEFGINLDESRHQESIIRSFLGCPVFLLGAIRYFSNQRHAIETLNMHDDLSIHKHVRDTLTMLELTAKFDCLEWASNSVQSSVSSAGEIQKLSLLSEAYRTAAVLYGKRVLRAFKTSTRTIASDSEELMLRLLGVIESLKCDPALFKCLLWPTFITGLECQTHGEQQVVIGFLKMLWDLTFCLNVINASKIMRDHWKRRHLDGNLASEKSDFYVIEQGWLLI
;
A
#
# COMPACT_ATOMS: atom_id res chain seq x y z
N MET A 1 56.76 43.24 49.85
CA MET A 1 57.47 44.50 49.55
C MET A 1 57.64 44.55 48.03
N ARG A 2 57.07 45.60 47.38
CA ARG A 2 57.03 45.90 45.92
C ARG A 2 56.17 44.92 45.08
N GLY A 3 55.09 45.30 44.38
CA GLY A 3 54.67 46.58 43.78
C GLY A 3 54.66 46.40 42.25
N HIS A 4 53.57 45.92 41.65
CA HIS A 4 52.51 46.66 40.92
C HIS A 4 52.89 47.18 39.50
N ILE A 5 52.15 46.68 38.48
CA ILE A 5 51.32 47.43 37.48
C ILE A 5 51.65 47.39 35.96
N LEU A 6 50.63 46.88 35.25
CA LEU A 6 50.02 47.18 33.92
C LEU A 6 50.72 46.85 32.59
N GLY A 7 49.91 46.24 31.71
CA GLY A 7 50.07 46.16 30.26
C GLY A 7 49.16 45.11 29.63
N ASP A 8 47.88 45.44 29.45
CA ASP A 8 46.91 44.71 28.60
C ASP A 8 47.41 44.61 27.15
N ASP A 9 47.17 43.47 26.48
CA ASP A 9 46.40 43.44 25.23
C ASP A 9 46.20 42.01 24.68
N LEU A 10 44.92 41.66 24.58
CA LEU A 10 44.24 40.73 23.65
C LEU A 10 45.01 39.52 23.10
N LYS A 11 44.70 38.33 23.64
CA LYS A 11 44.61 37.10 22.84
C LYS A 11 43.27 36.40 23.06
N ILE A 12 42.51 36.40 21.98
CA ILE A 12 41.20 35.80 21.76
C ILE A 12 41.21 34.33 22.21
N SER A 13 40.27 34.01 23.08
CA SER A 13 39.91 32.68 23.54
C SER A 13 39.62 31.77 22.34
N GLY A 14 40.40 30.69 22.21
CA GLY A 14 40.15 29.66 21.21
C GLY A 14 38.79 29.02 21.40
N GLU A 15 37.97 29.08 20.36
CA GLU A 15 36.72 28.34 20.23
C GLU A 15 36.99 26.83 20.35
N HIS A 16 36.44 26.22 21.39
CA HIS A 16 36.35 24.77 21.52
C HIS A 16 35.21 24.29 20.62
N LEU A 17 35.52 23.99 19.35
CA LEU A 17 34.60 23.26 18.47
C LEU A 17 34.38 21.83 19.01
N PRO A 18 33.13 21.36 19.11
CA PRO A 18 32.87 19.98 19.48
C PRO A 18 33.21 19.05 18.31
N ALA A 19 34.02 18.04 18.63
CA ALA A 19 34.40 16.97 17.73
C ALA A 19 33.16 16.28 17.13
N GLN A 20 33.06 16.26 15.81
CA GLN A 20 32.20 15.30 15.09
C GLN A 20 32.90 13.95 15.05
N PRO A 21 32.28 12.86 15.53
CA PRO A 21 32.64 11.54 15.07
C PRO A 21 31.52 10.94 14.20
N GLU A 22 31.93 10.04 13.30
CA GLU A 22 31.13 8.95 12.70
C GLU A 22 30.31 9.16 11.41
N ARG A 23 30.16 10.34 10.81
CA ARG A 23 29.42 10.43 9.52
C ARG A 23 30.22 9.97 8.29
N LYS A 24 31.55 10.07 8.31
CA LYS A 24 32.43 9.73 7.17
C LYS A 24 32.81 8.24 7.05
N LYS A 25 32.71 7.45 8.13
CA LYS A 25 32.99 6.00 8.09
C LYS A 25 31.83 5.18 7.51
N ILE A 26 30.58 5.60 7.73
CA ILE A 26 29.38 4.91 7.22
C ILE A 26 29.24 5.09 5.70
N LEU A 27 29.61 6.24 5.15
CA LEU A 27 29.59 6.47 3.69
C LEU A 27 30.66 5.66 2.95
N ARG A 28 31.82 5.38 3.57
CA ARG A 28 32.88 4.56 2.95
C ARG A 28 32.60 3.06 3.04
N SER A 29 31.90 2.56 4.07
CA SER A 29 31.51 1.14 4.10
C SER A 29 30.40 0.81 3.11
N ARG A 30 29.50 1.76 2.81
CA ARG A 30 28.40 1.58 1.85
C ARG A 30 28.84 1.59 0.38
N ALA A 31 29.96 2.26 0.06
CA ALA A 31 30.53 2.26 -1.29
C ALA A 31 31.32 0.96 -1.62
N ASN A 32 31.90 0.31 -0.60
CA ASN A 32 32.71 -0.90 -0.78
C ASN A 32 31.91 -2.21 -0.88
N SER A 33 30.59 -2.18 -0.67
CA SER A 33 29.70 -3.35 -0.91
C SER A 33 29.14 -3.43 -2.33
N LEU A 34 29.54 -2.54 -3.25
CA LEU A 34 29.01 -2.48 -4.62
C LEU A 34 30.06 -2.79 -5.71
N THR A 35 31.21 -3.35 -5.33
CA THR A 35 32.20 -3.86 -6.29
C THR A 35 32.36 -5.37 -6.15
N THR A 36 31.33 -6.12 -6.50
CA THR A 36 31.48 -7.55 -6.83
C THR A 36 31.60 -7.69 -8.35
N ASN A 37 32.82 -7.54 -8.86
CA ASN A 37 33.19 -8.10 -10.16
C ASN A 37 33.34 -9.62 -10.01
N ILE A 38 32.23 -10.31 -9.74
CA ILE A 38 32.16 -11.77 -9.79
C ILE A 38 31.29 -12.10 -10.99
N THR A 39 31.94 -12.47 -12.09
CA THR A 39 31.30 -13.22 -13.18
C THR A 39 30.66 -14.47 -12.57
N PRO A 40 29.34 -14.66 -12.65
CA PRO A 40 28.73 -15.83 -12.04
C PRO A 40 29.16 -17.08 -12.81
N SER A 41 29.60 -18.09 -12.06
CA SER A 41 29.84 -19.45 -12.56
C SER A 41 28.60 -19.94 -13.30
N PHE A 42 28.80 -20.53 -14.48
CA PHE A 42 27.77 -21.12 -15.33
C PHE A 42 27.07 -22.28 -14.61
N ALA A 43 26.14 -21.97 -13.71
CA ALA A 43 25.06 -22.89 -13.35
C ALA A 43 24.16 -23.04 -14.58
N LEU A 44 23.69 -24.25 -14.87
CA LEU A 44 22.79 -24.56 -15.99
C LEU A 44 21.63 -23.55 -16.03
N GLN A 45 21.72 -22.59 -16.94
CA GLN A 45 20.71 -21.56 -17.14
C GLN A 45 19.51 -22.18 -17.88
N ASP A 46 18.31 -21.84 -17.45
CA ASP A 46 17.06 -22.29 -18.07
C ASP A 46 17.04 -21.88 -19.57
N PRO A 47 16.77 -22.81 -20.52
CA PRO A 47 16.64 -22.53 -21.95
C PRO A 47 15.75 -21.31 -22.28
N CYS A 48 14.70 -21.07 -21.50
CA CYS A 48 13.79 -19.94 -21.69
C CYS A 48 14.45 -18.58 -21.41
N MET A 49 15.49 -18.54 -20.56
CA MET A 49 16.25 -17.33 -20.20
C MET A 49 17.31 -16.94 -21.24
N HIS A 50 17.74 -17.87 -22.10
CA HIS A 50 18.74 -17.61 -23.14
C HIS A 50 18.25 -16.69 -24.26
N SER A 51 16.93 -16.64 -24.49
CA SER A 51 16.31 -15.80 -25.52
C SER A 51 16.17 -14.33 -25.12
N LEU A 52 16.39 -14.00 -23.84
CA LEU A 52 16.16 -12.67 -23.28
C LEU A 52 17.41 -11.79 -23.36
N ASP A 53 17.18 -10.51 -23.69
CA ASP A 53 18.24 -9.50 -23.64
C ASP A 53 18.75 -9.28 -22.20
N ARG A 54 19.92 -8.63 -22.08
CA ARG A 54 20.58 -8.43 -20.79
C ARG A 54 19.73 -7.61 -19.81
N SER A 55 18.98 -6.61 -20.28
CA SER A 55 18.16 -5.76 -19.42
C SER A 55 16.95 -6.54 -18.90
N SER A 56 16.28 -7.30 -19.76
CA SER A 56 15.18 -8.17 -19.34
C SER A 56 15.60 -9.16 -18.26
N ARG A 57 16.77 -9.81 -18.39
CA ARG A 57 17.30 -10.72 -17.36
C ARG A 57 17.57 -10.00 -16.04
N PHE A 58 18.20 -8.83 -16.09
CA PHE A 58 18.42 -8.01 -14.90
C PHE A 58 17.10 -7.68 -14.17
N TYR A 59 16.04 -7.31 -14.89
CA TYR A 59 14.76 -6.96 -14.27
C TYR A 59 14.02 -8.18 -13.70
N LEU A 60 14.15 -9.37 -14.29
CA LEU A 60 13.59 -10.60 -13.72
C LEU A 60 14.28 -10.99 -12.41
N ASP A 61 15.62 -10.89 -12.37
CA ASP A 61 16.39 -11.11 -11.14
C ASP A 61 16.03 -10.06 -10.08
N TYR A 62 15.93 -8.79 -10.50
CA TYR A 62 15.51 -7.70 -9.63
C TYR A 62 14.11 -7.93 -9.05
N TYR A 63 13.15 -8.39 -9.86
CA TYR A 63 11.81 -8.73 -9.41
C TYR A 63 11.85 -9.78 -8.29
N ASN A 64 12.58 -10.89 -8.50
CA ASN A 64 12.69 -11.96 -7.52
C ASN A 64 13.31 -11.50 -6.19
N ILE A 65 14.29 -10.60 -6.24
CA ILE A 65 15.02 -10.14 -5.05
C ILE A 65 14.26 -9.03 -4.30
N ARG A 66 13.59 -8.12 -5.02
CA ARG A 66 13.02 -6.90 -4.46
C ARG A 66 11.49 -6.90 -4.45
N ILE A 67 10.86 -7.13 -5.60
CA ILE A 67 9.42 -6.92 -5.77
C ILE A 67 8.59 -8.00 -5.07
N THR A 68 9.02 -9.26 -5.13
CA THR A 68 8.33 -10.38 -4.45
C THR A 68 8.18 -10.12 -2.95
N LYS A 69 9.16 -9.43 -2.34
CA LYS A 69 9.17 -9.06 -0.92
C LYS A 69 8.41 -7.78 -0.61
N LEU A 70 8.18 -6.93 -1.61
CA LEU A 70 7.57 -5.62 -1.41
C LEU A 70 6.11 -5.76 -1.01
N PHE A 71 5.35 -6.59 -1.72
CA PHE A 71 3.90 -6.72 -1.60
C PHE A 71 3.43 -7.90 -0.72
N ILE A 72 4.26 -8.36 0.22
CA ILE A 72 3.94 -9.43 1.17
C ILE A 72 4.46 -9.07 2.57
N LEU A 73 3.72 -9.41 3.62
CA LEU A 73 4.08 -9.10 5.00
C LEU A 73 5.31 -9.90 5.45
N TYR A 74 5.24 -11.22 5.37
CA TYR A 74 6.36 -12.12 5.65
C TYR A 74 6.75 -12.90 4.40
N ASP A 75 8.01 -12.73 3.99
CA ASP A 75 8.53 -13.45 2.82
C ASP A 75 8.85 -14.90 3.18
N SER A 76 8.49 -15.83 2.29
CA SER A 76 8.75 -17.27 2.42
C SER A 76 9.02 -17.90 1.06
N GLU A 77 9.51 -19.15 1.03
CA GLU A 77 9.65 -19.92 -0.21
C GLU A 77 8.31 -20.10 -0.94
N SER A 78 7.20 -20.10 -0.20
CA SER A 78 5.82 -20.19 -0.73
C SER A 78 5.21 -18.85 -1.13
N ASN A 79 6.03 -17.81 -1.31
CA ASN A 79 5.59 -16.49 -1.74
C ASN A 79 4.89 -16.55 -3.12
N PRO A 80 3.59 -16.20 -3.20
CA PRO A 80 2.83 -16.29 -4.45
C PRO A 80 3.38 -15.44 -5.60
N PHE A 81 4.09 -14.34 -5.31
CA PHE A 81 4.73 -13.52 -6.34
C PHE A 81 5.89 -14.24 -7.03
N ARG A 82 6.55 -15.20 -6.36
CA ARG A 82 7.55 -16.09 -7.00
C ARG A 82 6.87 -17.09 -7.91
N SER A 83 5.70 -17.61 -7.54
CA SER A 83 4.90 -18.46 -8.43
C SER A 83 4.51 -17.72 -9.73
N LEU A 84 4.20 -16.42 -9.64
CA LEU A 84 3.94 -15.60 -10.84
C LEU A 84 5.16 -15.50 -11.76
N LEU A 85 6.38 -15.45 -11.20
CA LEU A 85 7.60 -15.45 -12.00
C LEU A 85 7.77 -16.76 -12.77
N THR A 86 7.46 -17.89 -12.15
CA THR A 86 7.45 -19.20 -12.83
C THR A 86 6.47 -19.19 -14.01
N TYR A 87 5.24 -18.70 -13.80
CA TYR A 87 4.25 -18.61 -14.88
C TYR A 87 4.66 -17.64 -16.00
N ALA A 88 5.47 -16.63 -15.70
CA ALA A 88 5.98 -15.69 -16.68
C ALA A 88 7.03 -16.30 -17.64
N MET A 89 7.62 -17.45 -17.29
CA MET A 89 8.52 -18.15 -18.20
C MET A 89 7.79 -18.60 -19.47
N ASP A 90 6.56 -19.09 -19.32
CA ASP A 90 5.74 -19.57 -20.42
C ASP A 90 4.78 -18.51 -20.99
N ASN A 91 4.53 -17.41 -20.26
CA ASN A 91 3.63 -16.36 -20.70
C ASN A 91 4.32 -15.01 -20.96
N SER A 92 4.41 -14.61 -22.23
CA SER A 92 5.09 -13.36 -22.61
C SER A 92 4.40 -12.10 -22.09
N THR A 93 3.08 -12.09 -21.91
CA THR A 93 2.33 -10.94 -21.40
C THR A 93 2.66 -10.70 -19.93
N LEU A 94 2.59 -11.76 -19.11
CA LEU A 94 2.94 -11.69 -17.69
C LEU A 94 4.42 -11.33 -17.50
N ARG A 95 5.31 -11.88 -18.33
CA ARG A 95 6.75 -11.54 -18.31
C ARG A 95 7.01 -10.06 -18.56
N LYS A 96 6.38 -9.48 -19.59
CA LYS A 96 6.50 -8.04 -19.89
C LYS A 96 5.95 -7.20 -18.72
N CYS A 97 4.87 -7.65 -18.07
CA CYS A 97 4.32 -6.95 -16.91
C CYS A 97 5.29 -6.96 -15.72
N ILE A 98 5.85 -8.13 -15.40
CA ILE A 98 6.88 -8.28 -14.35
C ILE A 98 8.08 -7.36 -14.61
N ILE A 99 8.57 -7.33 -15.86
CA ILE A 99 9.68 -6.46 -16.24
C ILE A 99 9.31 -4.99 -16.07
N ALA A 100 8.09 -4.57 -16.48
CA ALA A 100 7.63 -3.20 -16.30
C ALA A 100 7.60 -2.77 -14.82
N VAL A 101 7.07 -3.62 -13.93
CA VAL A 101 7.03 -3.40 -12.48
C VAL A 101 8.44 -3.27 -11.91
N ALA A 102 9.32 -4.20 -12.23
CA ALA A 102 10.70 -4.21 -11.74
C ALA A 102 11.50 -2.99 -12.24
N ALA A 103 11.40 -2.67 -13.53
CA ALA A 103 12.05 -1.51 -14.12
C ALA A 103 11.55 -0.20 -13.49
N ARG A 104 10.23 -0.07 -13.25
CA ARG A 104 9.68 1.12 -12.62
C ARG A 104 10.18 1.31 -11.20
N HIS A 105 10.11 0.25 -10.38
CA HIS A 105 10.62 0.32 -9.02
C HIS A 105 12.13 0.63 -9.00
N PHE A 106 12.92 0.01 -9.88
CA PHE A 106 14.35 0.31 -9.99
C PHE A 106 14.61 1.78 -10.35
N ALA A 107 13.84 2.35 -11.28
CA ALA A 107 13.92 3.78 -11.60
C ALA A 107 13.61 4.67 -10.38
N ASN A 108 12.58 4.32 -9.61
CA ASN A 108 12.20 5.06 -8.39
C ASN A 108 13.31 5.04 -7.33
N THR A 109 14.16 4.00 -7.26
CA THR A 109 15.30 3.98 -6.32
C THR A 109 16.35 5.07 -6.57
N GLY A 110 16.31 5.70 -7.75
CA GLY A 110 17.13 6.87 -8.05
C GLY A 110 16.56 8.21 -7.56
N GLN A 111 15.30 8.24 -7.10
CA GLN A 111 14.60 9.46 -6.72
C GLN A 111 14.66 9.71 -5.21
N SER A 112 14.62 10.99 -4.83
CA SER A 112 14.47 11.43 -3.45
C SER A 112 12.99 11.69 -3.13
N PHE A 113 12.63 11.59 -1.85
CA PHE A 113 11.26 11.88 -1.40
C PHE A 113 10.85 13.32 -1.71
N ASP A 114 11.77 14.28 -1.54
CA ASP A 114 11.51 15.70 -1.73
C ASP A 114 11.54 16.09 -3.22
N GLN A 115 11.85 15.14 -4.13
CA GLN A 115 11.90 15.32 -5.59
C GLN A 115 12.72 16.53 -6.03
N THR A 116 13.89 16.70 -5.42
CA THR A 116 14.88 17.72 -5.84
C THR A 116 15.31 17.49 -7.29
N ASP A 117 15.53 18.57 -8.05
CA ASP A 117 15.94 18.57 -9.47
C ASP A 117 17.40 18.10 -9.69
N ASP A 118 17.86 17.13 -8.91
CA ASP A 118 19.18 16.54 -9.08
C ASP A 118 19.22 15.69 -10.36
N ALA A 119 20.26 15.87 -11.17
CA ALA A 119 20.44 15.12 -12.41
C ALA A 119 20.51 13.60 -12.12
N LEU A 120 19.45 12.88 -12.47
CA LEU A 120 19.37 11.43 -12.29
C LEU A 120 20.41 10.73 -13.15
N SER A 121 21.06 9.71 -12.58
CA SER A 121 21.98 8.85 -13.34
C SER A 121 21.28 8.24 -14.57
N PRO A 122 21.95 8.15 -15.73
CA PRO A 122 21.37 7.60 -16.96
C PRO A 122 20.72 6.22 -16.78
N ARG A 123 21.22 5.38 -15.86
CA ARG A 123 20.65 4.06 -15.59
C ARG A 123 19.21 4.11 -15.08
N PHE A 124 18.86 5.11 -14.27
CA PHE A 124 17.51 5.26 -13.71
C PHE A 124 16.56 5.87 -14.74
N VAL A 125 17.09 6.78 -15.57
CA VAL A 125 16.35 7.31 -16.72
C VAL A 125 16.01 6.21 -17.72
N ASN A 126 16.99 5.38 -18.08
CA ASN A 126 16.80 4.25 -18.98
C ASN A 126 15.81 3.22 -18.40
N ALA A 127 15.89 2.94 -17.10
CA ALA A 127 14.93 2.05 -16.43
C ALA A 127 13.49 2.58 -16.47
N ASN A 128 13.31 3.90 -16.37
CA ASN A 128 11.99 4.50 -16.54
C ASN A 128 11.49 4.35 -17.99
N LEU A 129 12.37 4.50 -18.99
CA LEU A 129 12.01 4.26 -20.39
C LEU A 129 11.64 2.79 -20.65
N ASP A 130 12.41 1.85 -20.09
CA ASP A 130 12.11 0.42 -20.16
C ASP A 130 10.75 0.11 -19.51
N ALA A 131 10.48 0.68 -18.33
CA ALA A 131 9.21 0.50 -17.63
C ALA A 131 8.02 0.94 -18.50
N LEU A 132 8.10 2.13 -19.10
CA LEU A 132 7.05 2.65 -20.01
C LEU A 132 6.91 1.79 -21.26
N HIS A 133 8.03 1.35 -21.84
CA HIS A 133 8.05 0.48 -23.01
C HIS A 133 7.35 -0.85 -22.74
N PHE A 134 7.71 -1.54 -21.66
CA PHE A 134 7.12 -2.81 -21.27
C PHE A 134 5.67 -2.65 -20.79
N LYS A 135 5.31 -1.57 -20.08
CA LYS A 135 3.91 -1.26 -19.73
C LYS A 135 3.04 -1.18 -20.99
N LYS A 136 3.48 -0.44 -22.01
CA LYS A 136 2.78 -0.33 -23.30
C LYS A 136 2.63 -1.68 -23.98
N GLN A 137 3.69 -2.50 -24.01
CA GLN A 137 3.61 -3.84 -24.61
C GLN A 137 2.65 -4.76 -23.86
N THR A 138 2.66 -4.72 -22.52
CA THR A 138 1.76 -5.50 -21.66
C THR A 138 0.31 -5.15 -21.93
N ILE A 139 -0.06 -3.86 -21.94
CA ILE A 139 -1.44 -3.42 -22.18
C ILE A 139 -1.90 -3.85 -23.58
N LYS A 140 -1.06 -3.72 -24.61
CA LYS A 140 -1.37 -4.20 -25.96
C LYS A 140 -1.60 -5.71 -26.01
N ALA A 141 -0.73 -6.48 -25.37
CA ALA A 141 -0.83 -7.93 -25.34
C ALA A 141 -2.07 -8.39 -24.56
N LEU A 142 -2.38 -7.73 -23.44
CA LEU A 142 -3.59 -7.96 -22.65
C LEU A 142 -4.86 -7.73 -23.48
N LEU A 143 -4.92 -6.62 -24.25
CA LEU A 143 -6.04 -6.33 -25.14
C LEU A 143 -6.27 -7.44 -26.18
N LEU A 144 -5.19 -7.97 -26.77
CA LEU A 144 -5.27 -9.09 -27.72
C LEU A 144 -5.73 -10.39 -27.05
N SER A 145 -5.25 -10.69 -25.85
CA SER A 145 -5.69 -11.86 -25.07
C SER A 145 -7.18 -11.78 -24.69
N LEU A 146 -7.72 -10.58 -24.47
CA LEU A 146 -9.15 -10.40 -24.19
C LEU A 146 -10.04 -10.68 -25.41
N SER A 147 -9.52 -10.62 -26.64
CA SER A 147 -10.29 -10.94 -27.85
C SER A 147 -10.50 -12.44 -28.04
N ASN A 148 -9.64 -13.30 -27.48
CA ASN A 148 -9.71 -14.76 -27.59
C ASN A 148 -9.54 -15.39 -26.19
N LEU A 149 -10.55 -15.23 -25.35
CA LEU A 149 -10.47 -15.62 -23.94
C LEU A 149 -10.57 -17.14 -23.76
N ASP A 150 -9.42 -17.81 -23.61
CA ASP A 150 -9.36 -19.21 -23.17
C ASP A 150 -9.40 -19.30 -21.64
N HIS A 151 -10.12 -20.29 -21.11
CA HIS A 151 -10.21 -20.58 -19.69
C HIS A 151 -8.82 -20.81 -19.05
N SER A 152 -7.86 -21.35 -19.81
CA SER A 152 -6.49 -21.57 -19.36
C SER A 152 -5.71 -20.28 -19.06
N GLN A 153 -6.09 -19.16 -19.69
CA GLN A 153 -5.35 -17.88 -19.60
C GLN A 153 -5.89 -16.95 -18.52
N LYS A 154 -7.07 -17.26 -17.95
CA LYS A 154 -7.73 -16.38 -16.99
C LYS A 154 -6.86 -16.04 -15.78
N ASP A 155 -6.20 -17.03 -15.20
CA ASP A 155 -5.35 -16.82 -14.01
C ASP A 155 -4.16 -15.91 -14.31
N VAL A 156 -3.58 -16.06 -15.49
CA VAL A 156 -2.48 -15.21 -15.98
C VAL A 156 -2.97 -13.78 -16.23
N ILE A 157 -4.15 -13.62 -16.84
CA ILE A 157 -4.77 -12.31 -17.07
C ILE A 157 -5.03 -11.60 -15.75
N MET A 158 -5.65 -12.28 -14.78
CA MET A 158 -5.91 -11.73 -13.44
C MET A 158 -4.63 -11.34 -12.71
N SER A 159 -3.59 -12.18 -12.81
CA SER A 159 -2.27 -11.88 -12.24
C SER A 159 -1.60 -10.68 -12.92
N THR A 160 -1.75 -10.55 -14.24
CA THR A 160 -1.25 -9.42 -15.02
C THR A 160 -1.96 -8.13 -14.61
N ILE A 161 -3.28 -8.16 -14.42
CA ILE A 161 -4.07 -7.03 -13.93
C ILE A 161 -3.63 -6.60 -12.53
N LEU A 162 -3.41 -7.55 -11.62
CA LEU A 162 -2.89 -7.26 -10.28
C LEU A 162 -1.53 -6.55 -10.35
N LEU A 163 -0.60 -7.04 -11.18
CA LEU A 163 0.70 -6.40 -11.35
C LEU A 163 0.62 -5.02 -12.01
N LEU A 164 -0.36 -4.79 -12.91
CA LEU A 164 -0.61 -3.45 -13.46
C LEU A 164 -1.13 -2.47 -12.39
N ILE A 165 -1.98 -2.93 -11.46
CA ILE A 165 -2.38 -2.13 -10.30
C ILE A 165 -1.17 -1.77 -9.44
N PHE A 166 -0.25 -2.72 -9.20
CA PHE A 166 0.97 -2.44 -8.45
C PHE A 166 1.94 -1.54 -9.21
N LEU A 167 2.00 -1.64 -10.53
CA LEU A 167 2.72 -0.68 -11.36
C LEU A 167 2.15 0.74 -11.18
N ASP A 168 0.83 0.89 -11.10
CA ASP A 168 0.23 2.19 -10.82
C ASP A 168 0.60 2.72 -9.43
N LEU A 169 0.75 1.87 -8.39
CA LEU A 169 1.29 2.28 -7.07
C LEU A 169 2.71 2.85 -7.18
N LEU A 170 3.54 2.22 -8.01
CA LEU A 170 4.91 2.66 -8.28
C LEU A 170 4.97 3.94 -9.13
N GLU A 171 3.91 4.27 -9.86
CA GLU A 171 3.85 5.48 -10.70
C GLU A 171 3.20 6.67 -10.01
N SER A 172 1.96 6.51 -9.52
CA SER A 172 1.22 7.60 -8.87
C SER A 172 0.25 7.13 -7.79
N GLY A 173 -0.38 5.96 -7.96
CA GLY A 173 -1.50 5.50 -7.15
C GLY A 173 -2.81 6.24 -7.40
N ILE A 174 -2.92 7.03 -8.48
CA ILE A 174 -4.08 7.88 -8.78
C ILE A 174 -4.83 7.31 -9.98
N GLU A 175 -6.11 6.97 -9.79
CA GLU A 175 -7.11 6.56 -10.80
C GLU A 175 -6.83 5.33 -11.68
N GLY A 176 -5.60 5.09 -12.16
CA GLY A 176 -5.26 4.00 -13.09
C GLY A 176 -5.71 2.61 -12.61
N TRP A 177 -5.50 2.35 -11.32
CA TRP A 177 -5.88 1.10 -10.65
C TRP A 177 -7.38 0.80 -10.75
N LYS A 178 -8.23 1.83 -10.84
CA LYS A 178 -9.69 1.67 -10.95
C LYS A 178 -10.07 0.99 -12.25
N TYR A 179 -9.46 1.40 -13.36
CA TYR A 179 -9.73 0.81 -14.68
C TYR A 179 -9.30 -0.65 -14.72
N HIS A 180 -8.14 -0.96 -14.13
CA HIS A 180 -7.66 -2.33 -14.00
C HIS A 180 -8.58 -3.19 -13.13
N LEU A 181 -9.02 -2.67 -11.99
CA LEU A 181 -9.95 -3.37 -11.09
C LEU A 181 -11.33 -3.59 -11.74
N HIS A 182 -11.86 -2.58 -12.44
CA HIS A 182 -13.11 -2.69 -13.18
C HIS A 182 -13.00 -3.73 -14.32
N GLY A 183 -11.86 -3.77 -15.03
CA GLY A 183 -11.56 -4.81 -16.01
C GLY A 183 -11.54 -6.22 -15.40
N ALA A 184 -10.92 -6.39 -14.24
CA ALA A 184 -10.97 -7.65 -13.49
C ALA A 184 -12.40 -8.03 -13.08
N GLN A 185 -13.23 -7.08 -12.65
CA GLN A 185 -14.63 -7.34 -12.33
C GLN A 185 -15.42 -7.81 -13.57
N GLY A 186 -15.23 -7.12 -14.70
CA GLY A 186 -15.84 -7.49 -15.98
C GLY A 186 -15.50 -8.93 -16.38
N LEU A 187 -14.24 -9.34 -16.20
CA LEU A 187 -13.79 -10.71 -16.47
C LEU A 187 -14.42 -11.76 -15.55
N VAL A 188 -14.55 -11.44 -14.26
CA VAL A 188 -15.21 -12.33 -13.29
C VAL A 188 -16.70 -12.49 -13.65
N ASN A 189 -17.38 -11.39 -13.97
CA ASN A 189 -18.79 -11.39 -14.34
C ASN A 189 -19.03 -12.15 -15.66
N LEU A 190 -18.22 -11.89 -16.68
CA LEU A 190 -18.27 -12.61 -17.97
C LEU A 190 -18.09 -14.12 -17.75
N SER A 191 -17.12 -14.51 -16.93
CA SER A 191 -16.89 -15.93 -16.62
C SER A 191 -18.09 -16.57 -15.91
N ARG A 192 -18.77 -15.83 -15.03
CA ARG A 192 -19.97 -16.32 -14.33
C ARG A 192 -21.13 -16.49 -15.31
N SER A 193 -21.32 -15.55 -16.23
CA SER A 193 -22.37 -15.62 -17.26
C SER A 193 -22.16 -16.75 -18.27
N LEU A 194 -20.91 -17.10 -18.59
CA LEU A 194 -20.59 -18.22 -19.48
C LEU A 194 -20.75 -19.60 -18.81
N LEU A 195 -20.78 -19.66 -17.48
CA LEU A 195 -21.07 -20.87 -16.71
C LEU A 195 -22.60 -21.01 -16.54
N GLU A 196 -23.29 -21.52 -17.55
CA GLU A 196 -24.72 -21.88 -17.49
C GLU A 196 -25.02 -22.81 -16.29
N PRO A 197 -26.15 -22.63 -15.56
CA PRO A 197 -26.60 -23.53 -14.50
C PRO A 197 -27.10 -24.86 -15.10
N GLY A 198 -26.16 -25.68 -15.57
CA GLY A 198 -26.44 -26.93 -16.26
C GLY A 198 -25.21 -27.57 -16.93
N ALA A 199 -24.16 -26.79 -17.19
CA ALA A 199 -22.92 -27.28 -17.77
C ALA A 199 -21.99 -27.90 -16.72
N SER A 200 -22.44 -28.96 -16.05
CA SER A 200 -21.57 -29.88 -15.30
C SER A 200 -20.91 -30.91 -16.24
N GLY A 201 -20.42 -30.43 -17.40
CA GLY A 201 -19.84 -31.24 -18.44
C GLY A 201 -18.33 -31.02 -18.55
N TYR A 202 -17.55 -31.95 -17.98
CA TYR A 202 -16.18 -32.27 -18.40
C TYR A 202 -15.19 -31.10 -18.58
N ALA A 203 -14.75 -30.49 -17.48
CA ALA A 203 -13.40 -29.91 -17.41
C ALA A 203 -12.62 -30.63 -16.31
N ASN A 204 -12.19 -31.86 -16.61
CA ASN A 204 -11.42 -32.71 -15.70
C ASN A 204 -9.95 -32.24 -15.68
N SER A 205 -9.72 -31.01 -15.24
CA SER A 205 -8.40 -30.46 -14.98
C SER A 205 -8.49 -29.77 -13.64
N ASN A 206 -8.42 -30.56 -12.56
CA ASN A 206 -8.30 -30.00 -11.23
C ASN A 206 -6.97 -29.25 -11.21
N PRO A 207 -6.94 -27.91 -11.17
CA PRO A 207 -5.69 -27.18 -11.19
C PRO A 207 -4.85 -27.65 -10.01
N GLY A 208 -3.55 -27.86 -10.20
CA GLY A 208 -2.67 -28.22 -9.09
C GLY A 208 -2.81 -27.24 -7.93
N GLU A 209 -2.58 -27.70 -6.69
CA GLU A 209 -2.79 -26.93 -5.46
C GLU A 209 -2.18 -25.53 -5.53
N THR A 210 -0.93 -25.40 -6.02
CA THR A 210 -0.23 -24.13 -6.21
C THR A 210 -0.96 -23.14 -7.12
N VAL A 211 -1.60 -23.61 -8.19
CA VAL A 211 -2.37 -22.77 -9.11
C VAL A 211 -3.62 -22.25 -8.41
N GLN A 212 -4.32 -23.13 -7.70
CA GLN A 212 -5.52 -22.75 -6.95
C GLN A 212 -5.21 -21.79 -5.81
N GLU A 213 -4.10 -21.99 -5.10
CA GLU A 213 -3.58 -21.06 -4.09
C GLU A 213 -3.26 -19.70 -4.69
N THR A 214 -2.54 -19.66 -5.82
CA THR A 214 -2.18 -18.40 -6.48
C THR A 214 -3.44 -17.65 -6.95
N ARG A 215 -4.42 -18.37 -7.50
CA ARG A 215 -5.73 -17.79 -7.88
C ARG A 215 -6.42 -17.15 -6.68
N ARG A 216 -6.47 -17.87 -5.55
CA ARG A 216 -7.09 -17.36 -4.31
C ARG A 216 -6.34 -16.14 -3.77
N PHE A 217 -5.00 -16.17 -3.82
CA PHE A 217 -4.16 -15.04 -3.44
C PHE A 217 -4.46 -13.80 -4.31
N VAL A 218 -4.43 -13.92 -5.64
CA VAL A 218 -4.71 -12.79 -6.55
C VAL A 218 -6.11 -12.20 -6.31
N ALA A 219 -7.11 -13.06 -6.15
CA ALA A 219 -8.48 -12.66 -5.83
C ALA A 219 -8.56 -11.82 -4.53
N ARG A 220 -7.85 -12.24 -3.47
CA ARG A 220 -7.78 -11.51 -2.19
C ARG A 220 -7.11 -10.15 -2.36
N GLN A 221 -6.00 -10.08 -3.09
CA GLN A 221 -5.31 -8.81 -3.32
C GLN A 221 -6.19 -7.81 -4.07
N LEU A 222 -6.96 -8.26 -5.06
CA LEU A 222 -7.92 -7.41 -5.77
C LEU A 222 -9.07 -6.93 -4.86
N SER A 223 -9.55 -7.77 -3.95
CA SER A 223 -10.56 -7.39 -2.93
C SER A 223 -10.01 -6.34 -1.95
N LEU A 224 -8.75 -6.50 -1.53
CA LEU A 224 -8.06 -5.52 -0.69
C LEU A 224 -7.89 -4.19 -1.41
N VAL A 225 -7.45 -4.20 -2.67
CA VAL A 225 -7.36 -3.00 -3.53
C VAL A 225 -8.72 -2.33 -3.67
N SER A 226 -9.78 -3.09 -3.92
CA SER A 226 -11.16 -2.57 -4.00
C SER A 226 -11.58 -1.88 -2.71
N THR A 227 -11.25 -2.45 -1.56
CA THR A 227 -11.64 -1.91 -0.25
C THR A 227 -10.91 -0.59 0.06
N PHE A 228 -9.58 -0.57 0.00
CA PHE A 228 -8.80 0.62 0.34
C PHE A 228 -8.91 1.71 -0.73
N GLY A 229 -8.92 1.31 -2.00
CA GLY A 229 -9.15 2.23 -3.11
C GLY A 229 -10.55 2.84 -3.04
N GLY A 230 -11.58 2.05 -2.75
CA GLY A 230 -12.95 2.52 -2.52
C GLY A 230 -13.03 3.51 -1.35
N ALA A 231 -12.35 3.22 -0.24
CA ALA A 231 -12.28 4.10 0.91
C ALA A 231 -11.65 5.48 0.60
N LEU A 232 -10.92 5.62 -0.51
CA LEU A 232 -10.30 6.87 -0.96
C LEU A 232 -10.75 7.30 -2.38
N SER A 233 -11.95 6.90 -2.79
CA SER A 233 -12.56 7.25 -4.09
C SER A 233 -13.97 7.84 -3.94
N GLY A 234 -14.39 8.72 -4.87
CA GLY A 234 -15.77 9.21 -4.91
C GLY A 234 -16.82 8.20 -5.39
N SER A 235 -18.10 8.50 -5.12
CA SER A 235 -19.28 7.64 -5.34
C SER A 235 -19.47 7.05 -6.74
N ASN A 236 -19.07 7.79 -7.79
CA ASN A 236 -19.21 7.36 -9.18
C ASN A 236 -18.32 6.15 -9.55
N SER A 237 -17.52 5.64 -8.61
CA SER A 237 -16.57 4.55 -8.85
C SER A 237 -16.79 3.32 -7.98
N SER A 238 -17.97 3.18 -7.32
CA SER A 238 -18.27 2.03 -6.46
C SER A 238 -18.29 0.71 -7.26
N THR A 239 -17.11 0.13 -7.35
CA THR A 239 -16.80 -1.11 -8.07
C THR A 239 -16.64 -2.14 -6.95
N GLU A 240 -17.75 -2.62 -6.39
CA GLU A 240 -17.70 -3.68 -5.40
C GLU A 240 -17.15 -4.94 -6.05
N PHE A 241 -15.83 -5.16 -5.91
CA PHE A 241 -15.20 -6.38 -6.36
C PHE A 241 -15.46 -7.48 -5.33
N GLY A 242 -16.67 -8.02 -5.36
CA GLY A 242 -17.08 -9.17 -4.57
C GLY A 242 -16.76 -10.47 -5.32
N ILE A 243 -15.60 -11.05 -5.06
CA ILE A 243 -15.48 -12.51 -5.23
C ILE A 243 -16.07 -13.11 -3.96
N ASN A 244 -17.11 -13.95 -4.09
CA ASN A 244 -17.50 -14.89 -3.04
C ASN A 244 -16.30 -15.83 -2.81
N LEU A 245 -15.30 -15.35 -2.07
CA LEU A 245 -14.39 -16.24 -1.41
C LEU A 245 -15.25 -16.97 -0.39
N ASP A 246 -15.24 -18.29 -0.44
CA ASP A 246 -15.71 -19.10 0.67
C ASP A 246 -14.76 -18.85 1.86
N GLU A 247 -14.97 -17.70 2.52
CA GLU A 247 -14.19 -17.17 3.64
C GLU A 247 -14.30 -18.10 4.87
N SER A 248 -15.28 -19.01 4.86
CA SER A 248 -15.64 -19.88 5.99
C SER A 248 -14.70 -21.05 6.23
N ARG A 249 -13.91 -21.50 5.24
CA ARG A 249 -13.15 -22.77 5.35
C ARG A 249 -11.64 -22.64 5.52
N HIS A 250 -11.02 -21.50 5.20
CA HIS A 250 -9.56 -21.38 5.17
C HIS A 250 -9.10 -20.00 5.65
N GLN A 251 -8.87 -19.88 6.96
CA GLN A 251 -8.21 -18.72 7.56
C GLN A 251 -6.84 -18.54 6.89
N GLU A 252 -6.59 -17.37 6.34
CA GLU A 252 -5.35 -17.07 5.64
C GLU A 252 -4.18 -17.08 6.62
N SER A 253 -3.12 -17.81 6.29
CA SER A 253 -1.85 -17.67 7.00
C SER A 253 -1.38 -16.22 6.87
N ILE A 254 -1.08 -15.57 8.00
CA ILE A 254 -0.57 -14.20 8.05
C ILE A 254 0.65 -13.99 7.15
N ILE A 255 1.41 -15.06 6.90
CA ILE A 255 2.58 -15.08 6.01
C ILE A 255 2.22 -14.66 4.58
N ARG A 256 1.01 -14.98 4.12
CA ARG A 256 0.54 -14.69 2.76
C ARG A 256 -0.23 -13.37 2.65
N SER A 257 -0.37 -12.63 3.75
CA SER A 257 -1.02 -11.33 3.72
C SER A 257 -0.13 -10.28 3.05
N PHE A 258 -0.71 -9.37 2.28
CA PHE A 258 0.01 -8.20 1.75
C PHE A 258 0.18 -7.14 2.85
N LEU A 259 -0.92 -6.71 3.46
CA LEU A 259 -0.92 -5.62 4.45
C LEU A 259 -1.00 -6.08 5.91
N GLY A 260 -1.36 -7.34 6.17
CA GLY A 260 -1.61 -7.83 7.53
C GLY A 260 -2.87 -7.25 8.19
N CYS A 261 -3.76 -6.59 7.42
CA CYS A 261 -5.02 -6.06 7.94
C CYS A 261 -6.00 -7.21 8.24
N PRO A 262 -6.53 -7.33 9.48
CA PRO A 262 -7.56 -8.30 9.81
C PRO A 262 -8.79 -8.20 8.91
N VAL A 263 -9.32 -9.35 8.48
CA VAL A 263 -10.49 -9.42 7.58
C VAL A 263 -11.70 -8.65 8.11
N PHE A 264 -11.95 -8.73 9.42
CA PHE A 264 -13.02 -7.96 10.07
C PHE A 264 -12.82 -6.45 9.91
N LEU A 265 -11.61 -5.94 10.11
CA LEU A 265 -11.29 -4.52 9.95
C LEU A 265 -11.36 -4.08 8.49
N LEU A 266 -10.95 -4.94 7.55
CA LEU A 266 -11.15 -4.70 6.12
C LEU A 266 -12.65 -4.57 5.80
N GLY A 267 -13.49 -5.44 6.37
CA GLY A 267 -14.94 -5.37 6.29
C GLY A 267 -15.51 -4.06 6.86
N ALA A 268 -14.98 -3.60 8.00
CA ALA A 268 -15.37 -2.32 8.61
C ALA A 268 -15.02 -1.12 7.72
N ILE A 269 -13.81 -1.08 7.15
CA ILE A 269 -13.38 -0.02 6.23
C ILE A 269 -14.29 0.02 5.00
N ARG A 270 -14.59 -1.15 4.41
CA ARG A 270 -15.54 -1.26 3.29
C ARG A 270 -16.92 -0.76 3.68
N TYR A 271 -17.42 -1.14 4.86
CA TYR A 271 -18.70 -0.66 5.36
C TYR A 271 -18.73 0.87 5.48
N PHE A 272 -17.74 1.49 6.14
CA PHE A 272 -17.70 2.95 6.28
C PHE A 272 -17.57 3.66 4.93
N SER A 273 -16.82 3.07 4.00
CA SER A 273 -16.75 3.56 2.61
C SER A 273 -18.13 3.55 1.94
N ASN A 274 -18.90 2.46 2.07
CA ASN A 274 -20.26 2.38 1.53
C ASN A 274 -21.21 3.38 2.19
N GLN A 275 -21.10 3.57 3.51
CA GLN A 275 -21.88 4.60 4.23
C GLN A 275 -21.59 5.99 3.70
N ARG A 276 -20.31 6.32 3.43
CA ARG A 276 -19.95 7.60 2.81
C ARG A 276 -20.61 7.79 1.45
N HIS A 277 -20.55 6.80 0.56
CA HIS A 277 -21.17 6.91 -0.75
C HIS A 277 -22.68 7.08 -0.66
N ALA A 278 -23.33 6.47 0.35
CA ALA A 278 -24.75 6.68 0.60
C ALA A 278 -25.07 8.15 0.91
N ILE A 279 -24.20 8.88 1.63
CA ILE A 279 -24.38 10.31 1.94
C ILE A 279 -24.58 11.14 0.67
N GLU A 280 -23.81 10.86 -0.38
CA GLU A 280 -23.91 11.60 -1.66
C GLU A 280 -25.25 11.36 -2.38
N THR A 281 -25.86 10.20 -2.16
CA THR A 281 -27.13 9.79 -2.80
C THR A 281 -28.37 10.09 -1.96
N LEU A 282 -28.21 10.39 -0.67
CA LEU A 282 -29.33 10.64 0.23
C LEU A 282 -29.94 12.02 -0.03
N ASN A 283 -31.26 12.04 -0.28
CA ASN A 283 -32.02 13.29 -0.32
C ASN A 283 -32.07 13.90 1.09
N MET A 284 -31.78 15.19 1.20
CA MET A 284 -31.73 15.99 2.44
C MET A 284 -33.06 16.10 3.22
N HIS A 285 -34.10 15.33 2.84
CA HIS A 285 -35.45 15.41 3.38
C HIS A 285 -35.98 14.08 3.94
N ASP A 286 -35.19 13.00 3.92
CA ASP A 286 -35.58 11.68 4.49
C ASP A 286 -34.86 11.42 5.83
N ASP A 287 -35.37 12.04 6.90
CA ASP A 287 -34.82 11.92 8.25
C ASP A 287 -34.76 10.47 8.74
N LEU A 288 -35.73 9.62 8.37
CA LEU A 288 -35.79 8.23 8.81
C LEU A 288 -34.63 7.40 8.24
N SER A 289 -34.31 7.59 6.96
CA SER A 289 -33.18 6.94 6.31
C SER A 289 -31.85 7.41 6.90
N ILE A 290 -31.67 8.73 7.10
CA ILE A 290 -30.46 9.30 7.73
C ILE A 290 -30.27 8.73 9.14
N HIS A 291 -31.34 8.66 9.95
CA HIS A 291 -31.27 8.08 11.29
C HIS A 291 -30.86 6.60 11.28
N LYS A 292 -31.33 5.81 10.31
CA LYS A 292 -30.91 4.42 10.15
C LYS A 292 -29.41 4.33 9.83
N HIS A 293 -28.95 5.08 8.83
CA HIS A 293 -27.53 5.11 8.45
C HIS A 293 -26.62 5.54 9.62
N VAL A 294 -27.01 6.56 10.39
CA VAL A 294 -26.29 7.01 11.58
C VAL A 294 -26.20 5.91 12.64
N ARG A 295 -27.33 5.26 12.96
CA ARG A 295 -27.38 4.18 13.96
C ARG A 295 -26.55 2.97 13.55
N ASP A 296 -26.66 2.55 12.30
CA ASP A 296 -25.93 1.39 11.78
C ASP A 296 -24.42 1.70 11.74
N THR A 297 -24.04 2.95 11.38
CA THR A 297 -22.65 3.43 11.44
C THR A 297 -22.09 3.48 12.86
N LEU A 298 -22.89 3.93 13.84
CA LEU A 298 -22.51 3.89 15.25
C LEU A 298 -22.28 2.45 15.74
N THR A 299 -23.16 1.53 15.36
CA THR A 299 -23.02 0.10 15.70
C THR A 299 -21.71 -0.45 15.13
N MET A 300 -21.42 -0.19 13.85
CA MET A 300 -20.17 -0.66 13.24
C MET A 300 -18.93 -0.02 13.87
N LEU A 301 -19.01 1.26 14.26
CA LEU A 301 -17.94 1.94 15.01
C LEU A 301 -17.67 1.28 16.35
N GLU A 302 -18.72 0.94 17.12
CA GLU A 302 -18.58 0.26 18.40
C GLU A 302 -17.97 -1.14 18.24
N LEU A 303 -18.42 -1.90 17.24
CA LEU A 303 -17.84 -3.22 16.93
C LEU A 303 -16.37 -3.12 16.52
N THR A 304 -16.04 -2.12 15.68
CA THR A 304 -14.65 -1.86 15.25
C THR A 304 -13.78 -1.46 16.43
N ALA A 305 -14.27 -0.60 17.33
CA ALA A 305 -13.55 -0.18 18.51
C ALA A 305 -13.32 -1.33 19.50
N LYS A 306 -14.24 -2.30 19.59
CA LYS A 306 -14.13 -3.48 20.47
C LYS A 306 -13.33 -4.64 19.88
N PHE A 307 -12.85 -4.53 18.64
CA PHE A 307 -12.05 -5.59 18.01
C PHE A 307 -10.77 -5.90 18.81
N ASP A 308 -10.63 -7.16 19.24
CA ASP A 308 -9.48 -7.62 20.03
C ASP A 308 -8.28 -7.93 19.12
N CYS A 309 -7.32 -6.99 19.11
CA CYS A 309 -6.11 -7.07 18.32
C CYS A 309 -5.14 -8.15 18.83
N LEU A 310 -5.13 -8.43 20.14
CA LEU A 310 -4.23 -9.40 20.76
C LEU A 310 -4.74 -10.83 20.53
N GLU A 311 -6.04 -11.05 20.70
CA GLU A 311 -6.68 -12.32 20.40
C GLU A 311 -6.51 -12.66 18.91
N TRP A 312 -6.78 -11.71 18.02
CA TRP A 312 -6.56 -11.90 16.59
C TRP A 312 -5.10 -12.24 16.27
N ALA A 313 -4.13 -11.51 16.84
CA ALA A 313 -2.71 -11.76 16.59
C ALA A 313 -2.29 -13.15 17.08
N SER A 314 -2.76 -13.57 18.26
CA SER A 314 -2.49 -14.89 18.84
C SER A 314 -3.04 -16.00 17.95
N ASN A 315 -4.26 -15.83 17.44
CA ASN A 315 -4.91 -16.79 16.56
C ASN A 315 -4.35 -16.82 15.14
N SER A 316 -3.60 -15.79 14.72
CA SER A 316 -3.05 -15.68 13.35
C SER A 316 -1.70 -16.38 13.18
N VAL A 317 -1.06 -16.76 14.29
CA VAL A 317 0.35 -17.13 14.37
C VAL A 317 0.51 -18.63 14.71
N GLN A 318 -0.46 -19.47 14.31
CA GLN A 318 -0.69 -20.89 14.68
C GLN A 318 0.47 -21.90 14.45
N SER A 319 1.70 -21.45 14.17
CA SER A 319 2.92 -22.25 14.14
C SER A 319 3.52 -22.46 15.54
N SER A 320 4.15 -23.62 15.74
CA SER A 320 4.72 -24.10 17.02
C SER A 320 6.00 -23.37 17.49
N VAL A 321 6.43 -22.30 16.83
CA VAL A 321 7.71 -21.60 17.08
C VAL A 321 7.56 -20.08 17.09
N SER A 322 6.45 -19.59 17.63
CA SER A 322 6.16 -18.15 17.58
C SER A 322 6.56 -17.44 18.87
N SER A 323 7.33 -16.38 18.75
CA SER A 323 7.78 -15.58 19.89
C SER A 323 6.66 -14.66 20.37
N ALA A 324 6.59 -14.41 21.69
CA ALA A 324 5.67 -13.41 22.26
C ALA A 324 5.87 -12.02 21.61
N GLY A 325 7.08 -11.72 21.11
CA GLY A 325 7.40 -10.50 20.39
C GLY A 325 6.68 -10.38 19.03
N GLU A 326 6.53 -11.47 18.28
CA GLU A 326 5.81 -11.46 16.99
C GLU A 326 4.31 -11.22 17.18
N ILE A 327 3.71 -11.86 18.19
CA ILE A 327 2.31 -11.65 18.55
C ILE A 327 2.09 -10.19 18.94
N GLN A 328 2.96 -9.62 19.78
CA GLN A 328 2.87 -8.21 20.17
C GLN A 328 2.95 -7.27 18.96
N LYS A 329 3.88 -7.52 18.05
CA LYS A 329 4.05 -6.70 16.85
C LYS A 329 2.85 -6.78 15.90
N LEU A 330 2.27 -7.97 15.70
CA LEU A 330 1.04 -8.14 14.91
C LEU A 330 -0.18 -7.51 15.61
N SER A 331 -0.22 -7.56 16.93
CA SER A 331 -1.23 -6.85 17.73
C SER A 331 -1.13 -5.34 17.50
N LEU A 332 0.09 -4.77 17.49
CA LEU A 332 0.30 -3.36 17.15
C LEU A 332 -0.10 -3.03 15.70
N LEU A 333 0.24 -3.88 14.72
CA LEU A 333 -0.16 -3.67 13.33
C LEU A 333 -1.70 -3.63 13.19
N SER A 334 -2.40 -4.60 13.79
CA SER A 334 -3.86 -4.63 13.77
C SER A 334 -4.48 -3.49 14.58
N GLU A 335 -3.83 -3.04 15.66
CA GLU A 335 -4.24 -1.85 16.41
C GLU A 335 -4.14 -0.57 15.57
N ALA A 336 -3.10 -0.45 14.73
CA ALA A 336 -2.96 0.68 13.81
C ALA A 336 -4.14 0.72 12.82
N TYR A 337 -4.47 -0.42 12.21
CA TYR A 337 -5.63 -0.55 11.32
C TYR A 337 -6.96 -0.30 12.04
N ARG A 338 -7.14 -0.83 13.25
CA ARG A 338 -8.36 -0.63 14.05
C ARG A 338 -8.57 0.85 14.36
N THR A 339 -7.53 1.50 14.85
CA THR A 339 -7.59 2.92 15.24
C THR A 339 -7.83 3.81 14.03
N ALA A 340 -7.16 3.54 12.91
CA ALA A 340 -7.39 4.25 11.64
C ALA A 340 -8.81 4.02 11.10
N ALA A 341 -9.34 2.79 11.17
CA ALA A 341 -10.72 2.49 10.76
C ALA A 341 -11.75 3.21 11.63
N VAL A 342 -11.53 3.32 12.94
CA VAL A 342 -12.39 4.11 13.84
C VAL A 342 -12.33 5.61 13.51
N LEU A 343 -11.14 6.17 13.26
CA LEU A 343 -11.00 7.57 12.82
C LEU A 343 -11.74 7.82 11.50
N TYR A 344 -11.54 6.94 10.52
CA TYR A 344 -12.23 7.01 9.23
C TYR A 344 -13.76 6.92 9.40
N GLY A 345 -14.26 5.96 10.17
CA GLY A 345 -15.69 5.84 10.47
C GLY A 345 -16.27 7.04 11.22
N LYS A 346 -15.51 7.63 12.16
CA LYS A 346 -15.92 8.88 12.85
C LYS A 346 -16.03 10.05 11.87
N ARG A 347 -15.13 10.14 10.88
CA ARG A 347 -15.20 11.14 9.80
C ARG A 347 -16.47 10.95 8.96
N VAL A 348 -16.80 9.71 8.58
CA VAL A 348 -18.05 9.40 7.87
C VAL A 348 -19.28 9.74 8.73
N LEU A 349 -19.25 9.44 10.03
CA LEU A 349 -20.34 9.75 10.94
C LEU A 349 -20.59 11.27 11.09
N ARG A 350 -19.52 12.09 11.15
CA ARG A 350 -19.64 13.55 11.22
C ARG A 350 -20.39 14.12 10.03
N ALA A 351 -20.14 13.58 8.84
CA ALA A 351 -20.79 14.01 7.62
C ALA A 351 -22.30 13.77 7.58
N PHE A 352 -22.78 12.69 8.21
CA PHE A 352 -24.21 12.53 8.46
C PHE A 352 -24.74 13.58 9.46
N LYS A 353 -23.93 13.93 10.46
CA LYS A 353 -24.27 14.85 11.56
C LYS A 353 -24.04 16.33 11.27
N THR A 354 -23.45 16.73 10.13
CA THR A 354 -23.63 18.11 9.64
C THR A 354 -25.10 18.47 9.42
N SER A 355 -26.01 17.50 9.42
CA SER A 355 -27.47 17.67 9.52
C SER A 355 -28.01 17.81 10.96
N THR A 356 -27.24 17.45 12.00
CA THR A 356 -27.61 17.53 13.44
C THR A 356 -26.39 17.75 14.36
N ARG A 357 -26.26 18.99 14.87
CA ARG A 357 -25.12 19.54 15.63
C ARG A 357 -24.61 18.66 16.80
N THR A 358 -23.28 18.66 16.95
CA THR A 358 -22.42 18.30 18.12
C THR A 358 -22.09 16.82 18.33
N ILE A 359 -20.83 16.40 18.06
CA ILE A 359 -19.95 15.62 18.97
C ILE A 359 -18.48 15.82 18.50
N ALA A 360 -17.65 16.50 19.29
CA ALA A 360 -16.20 16.48 19.12
C ALA A 360 -15.55 16.42 20.52
N SER A 361 -14.96 15.28 20.88
CA SER A 361 -14.03 15.19 22.02
C SER A 361 -13.03 14.04 21.91
N ASP A 362 -13.34 12.93 21.21
CA ASP A 362 -12.51 11.70 21.28
C ASP A 362 -11.65 11.41 20.03
N SER A 363 -11.42 12.39 19.15
CA SER A 363 -10.61 12.14 17.92
C SER A 363 -9.14 12.43 18.09
N GLU A 364 -8.80 13.42 18.93
CA GLU A 364 -7.41 13.79 19.21
C GLU A 364 -6.68 12.66 19.94
N GLU A 365 -7.31 12.06 20.96
CA GLU A 365 -6.74 10.91 21.68
C GLU A 365 -6.48 9.71 20.75
N LEU A 366 -7.43 9.40 19.86
CA LEU A 366 -7.26 8.32 18.88
C LEU A 366 -6.14 8.63 17.87
N MET A 367 -6.01 9.88 17.43
CA MET A 367 -4.93 10.32 16.54
C MET A 367 -3.58 10.17 17.23
N LEU A 368 -3.43 10.67 18.46
CA LEU A 368 -2.19 10.54 19.24
C LEU A 368 -1.84 9.08 19.52
N ARG A 369 -2.83 8.25 19.84
CA ARG A 369 -2.66 6.79 20.00
C ARG A 369 -2.13 6.16 18.71
N LEU A 370 -2.73 6.48 17.57
CA LEU A 370 -2.31 5.93 16.28
C LEU A 370 -0.88 6.37 15.92
N LEU A 371 -0.52 7.63 16.16
CA LEU A 371 0.87 8.10 15.99
C LEU A 371 1.84 7.29 16.87
N GLY A 372 1.50 7.03 18.13
CA GLY A 372 2.31 6.22 19.04
C GLY A 372 2.47 4.76 18.59
N VAL A 373 1.42 4.16 18.03
CA VAL A 373 1.47 2.79 17.48
C VAL A 373 2.37 2.73 16.24
N ILE A 374 2.22 3.70 15.31
CA ILE A 374 3.07 3.78 14.10
C ILE A 374 4.54 3.98 14.50
N GLU A 375 4.81 4.87 15.45
CA GLU A 375 6.16 5.10 16.00
C GLU A 375 6.76 3.83 16.60
N SER A 376 5.96 3.01 17.29
CA SER A 376 6.41 1.75 17.88
C SER A 376 6.79 0.70 16.84
N LEU A 377 6.22 0.78 15.62
CA LEU A 377 6.48 -0.14 14.52
C LEU A 377 7.63 0.32 13.60
N LYS A 378 8.16 1.54 13.75
CA LYS A 378 9.18 2.12 12.85
C LYS A 378 10.45 1.28 12.66
N CYS A 379 10.82 0.50 13.68
CA CYS A 379 12.02 -0.34 13.67
C CYS A 379 11.79 -1.71 13.02
N ASP A 380 10.58 -2.02 12.56
CA ASP A 380 10.26 -3.25 11.85
C ASP A 380 9.87 -2.95 10.40
N PRO A 381 10.81 -3.00 9.44
CA PRO A 381 10.54 -2.67 8.04
C PRO A 381 9.45 -3.51 7.39
N ALA A 382 9.26 -4.76 7.84
CA ALA A 382 8.29 -5.67 7.26
C ALA A 382 6.85 -5.25 7.60
N LEU A 383 6.63 -4.76 8.82
CA LEU A 383 5.32 -4.26 9.26
C LEU A 383 5.13 -2.79 8.91
N PHE A 384 6.19 -1.98 9.01
CA PHE A 384 6.09 -0.54 8.81
C PHE A 384 5.65 -0.19 7.39
N LYS A 385 6.14 -0.91 6.37
CA LYS A 385 5.73 -0.70 4.97
C LYS A 385 4.22 -0.87 4.73
N CYS A 386 3.52 -1.57 5.62
CA CYS A 386 2.07 -1.81 5.54
C CYS A 386 1.26 -0.68 6.19
N LEU A 387 1.86 0.43 6.63
CA LEU A 387 1.20 1.50 7.39
C LEU A 387 0.84 2.73 6.56
N LEU A 388 0.92 2.69 5.23
CA LEU A 388 0.61 3.86 4.39
C LEU A 388 -0.83 4.37 4.62
N TRP A 389 -1.82 3.48 4.56
CA TRP A 389 -3.22 3.88 4.79
C TRP A 389 -3.47 4.41 6.22
N PRO A 390 -3.08 3.71 7.31
CA PRO A 390 -3.19 4.27 8.67
C PRO A 390 -2.48 5.62 8.86
N THR A 391 -1.29 5.78 8.29
CA THR A 391 -0.50 7.02 8.35
C THR A 391 -1.22 8.16 7.63
N PHE A 392 -1.82 7.87 6.47
CA PHE A 392 -2.59 8.85 5.72
C PHE A 392 -3.83 9.29 6.52
N ILE A 393 -4.62 8.35 7.04
CA ILE A 393 -5.82 8.65 7.82
C ILE A 393 -5.50 9.48 9.07
N THR A 394 -4.47 9.10 9.84
CA THR A 394 -4.11 9.87 11.05
C THR A 394 -3.66 11.28 10.70
N GLY A 395 -2.94 11.45 9.58
CA GLY A 395 -2.47 12.78 9.23
C GLY A 395 -3.52 13.69 8.60
N LEU A 396 -4.65 13.15 8.13
CA LEU A 396 -5.83 13.97 7.86
C LEU A 396 -6.44 14.59 9.14
N GLU A 397 -6.21 13.97 10.30
CA GLU A 397 -6.73 14.46 11.60
C GLU A 397 -5.72 15.39 12.32
N CYS A 398 -4.49 15.53 11.82
CA CYS A 398 -3.47 16.40 12.39
C CYS A 398 -3.90 17.88 12.39
N GLN A 399 -3.64 18.56 13.50
CA GLN A 399 -4.01 19.95 13.75
C GLN A 399 -2.78 20.84 13.92
N THR A 400 -1.72 20.32 14.53
CA THR A 400 -0.50 21.10 14.81
C THR A 400 0.59 20.83 13.79
N HIS A 401 1.46 21.82 13.58
CA HIS A 401 2.64 21.64 12.73
C HIS A 401 3.57 20.53 13.24
N GLY A 402 3.62 20.29 14.55
CA GLY A 402 4.39 19.20 15.14
C GLY A 402 3.91 17.83 14.69
N GLU A 403 2.60 17.56 14.79
CA GLU A 403 1.99 16.31 14.31
C GLU A 403 2.19 16.12 12.80
N GLN A 404 1.99 17.19 12.02
CA GLN A 404 2.21 17.16 10.57
C GLN A 404 3.64 16.75 10.23
N GLN A 405 4.65 17.28 10.93
CA GLN A 405 6.05 16.91 10.71
C GLN A 405 6.34 15.44 11.07
N VAL A 406 5.74 14.92 12.14
CA VAL A 406 5.86 13.50 12.52
C VAL A 406 5.31 12.61 11.39
N VAL A 407 4.11 12.91 10.89
CA VAL A 407 3.50 12.13 9.79
C VAL A 407 4.32 12.21 8.51
N ILE A 408 4.85 13.39 8.14
CA ILE A 408 5.76 13.51 6.99
C ILE A 408 7.03 12.67 7.20
N GLY A 409 7.55 12.59 8.44
CA GLY A 409 8.64 11.70 8.80
C GLY A 409 8.32 10.23 8.53
N PHE A 410 7.11 9.78 8.88
CA PHE A 410 6.64 8.42 8.56
C PHE A 410 6.55 8.17 7.05
N LEU A 411 6.00 9.11 6.28
CA LEU A 411 5.93 9.00 4.82
C LEU A 411 7.32 8.95 4.17
N LYS A 412 8.31 9.69 4.69
CA LYS A 412 9.71 9.60 4.24
C LYS A 412 10.28 8.20 4.46
N MET A 413 10.06 7.63 5.65
CA MET A 413 10.50 6.25 5.94
C MET A 413 9.78 5.22 5.07
N LEU A 414 8.47 5.37 4.85
CA LEU A 414 7.70 4.50 3.95
C LEU A 414 8.23 4.56 2.51
N TRP A 415 8.60 5.74 2.02
CA TRP A 415 9.23 5.89 0.72
C TRP A 415 10.58 5.17 0.64
N ASP A 416 11.45 5.36 1.63
CA ASP A 416 12.77 4.72 1.66
C ASP A 416 12.69 3.19 1.71
N LEU A 417 11.60 2.64 2.26
CA LEU A 417 11.34 1.19 2.29
C LEU A 417 10.74 0.66 0.99
N THR A 418 9.82 1.41 0.38
CA THR A 418 8.94 0.88 -0.68
C THR A 418 9.27 1.38 -2.08
N PHE A 419 9.82 2.60 -2.19
CA PHE A 419 9.99 3.33 -3.45
C PHE A 419 8.69 3.43 -4.28
N CYS A 420 7.52 3.40 -3.62
CA CYS A 420 6.23 3.59 -4.27
C CYS A 420 5.88 5.08 -4.30
N LEU A 421 5.61 5.62 -5.50
CA LEU A 421 5.33 7.05 -5.66
C LEU A 421 3.99 7.47 -5.07
N ASN A 422 3.07 6.54 -4.84
CA ASN A 422 1.85 6.81 -4.07
C ASN A 422 2.13 7.37 -2.67
N VAL A 423 3.28 7.05 -2.05
CA VAL A 423 3.71 7.63 -0.76
C VAL A 423 4.03 9.12 -0.89
N ILE A 424 4.75 9.51 -1.94
CA ILE A 424 5.06 10.93 -2.21
C ILE A 424 3.75 11.67 -2.51
N ASN A 425 2.86 11.08 -3.30
CA ASN A 425 1.58 11.70 -3.63
C ASN A 425 0.68 11.84 -2.40
N ALA A 426 0.63 10.85 -1.51
CA ALA A 426 -0.03 10.96 -0.21
C ALA A 426 0.47 12.18 0.56
N SER A 427 1.79 12.43 0.58
CA SER A 427 2.35 13.60 1.24
C SER A 427 1.90 14.93 0.61
N LYS A 428 1.80 15.00 -0.72
CA LYS A 428 1.36 16.21 -1.45
C LYS A 428 -0.11 16.51 -1.13
N ILE A 429 -0.94 15.47 -1.23
CA ILE A 429 -2.36 15.52 -0.90
C ILE A 429 -2.59 16.03 0.53
N MET A 430 -1.85 15.49 1.50
CA MET A 430 -2.00 15.89 2.90
C MET A 430 -1.58 17.34 3.14
N ARG A 431 -0.47 17.78 2.54
CA ARG A 431 -0.03 19.18 2.63
C ARG A 431 -1.07 20.12 2.04
N ASP A 432 -1.67 19.76 0.90
CA ASP A 432 -2.71 20.57 0.27
C ASP A 432 -4.01 20.57 1.07
N HIS A 433 -4.33 19.48 1.78
CA HIS A 433 -5.41 19.45 2.75
C HIS A 433 -5.15 20.40 3.94
N TRP A 434 -3.96 20.34 4.56
CA TRP A 434 -3.60 21.22 5.67
C TRP A 434 -3.61 22.70 5.28
N LYS A 435 -3.06 23.04 4.10
CA LYS A 435 -3.08 24.42 3.59
C LYS A 435 -4.50 24.96 3.44
N ARG A 436 -5.42 24.17 2.88
CA ARG A 436 -6.84 24.57 2.73
C ARG A 436 -7.49 24.81 4.09
N ARG A 437 -7.28 23.91 5.04
CA ARG A 437 -7.79 24.05 6.41
C ARG A 437 -7.29 25.32 7.11
N HIS A 438 -6.05 25.75 6.84
CA HIS A 438 -5.51 27.01 7.37
C HIS A 438 -6.09 28.26 6.69
N LEU A 439 -6.39 28.21 5.39
CA LEU A 439 -6.89 29.34 4.60
C LEU A 439 -8.37 29.66 4.87
N ASP A 440 -9.22 28.63 5.02
CA ASP A 440 -10.67 28.81 5.16
C ASP A 440 -11.10 29.24 6.58
N GLY A 441 -10.16 29.32 7.53
CA GLY A 441 -10.46 29.40 8.96
C GLY A 441 -11.30 28.20 9.42
N ASN A 442 -11.66 28.14 10.71
CA ASN A 442 -12.60 27.11 11.23
C ASN A 442 -14.03 27.21 10.62
N LEU A 443 -14.22 27.95 9.53
CA LEU A 443 -15.45 28.04 8.74
C LEU A 443 -15.49 27.04 7.57
N ALA A 444 -14.54 26.10 7.51
CA ALA A 444 -14.62 24.99 6.56
C ALA A 444 -15.97 24.26 6.73
N SER A 445 -16.80 24.30 5.69
CA SER A 445 -17.89 23.34 5.55
C SER A 445 -17.26 21.96 5.55
N GLU A 446 -17.74 21.03 6.38
CA GLU A 446 -17.27 19.63 6.40
C GLU A 446 -17.34 18.93 5.01
N LYS A 447 -17.93 19.58 3.99
CA LYS A 447 -17.79 19.25 2.56
C LYS A 447 -16.33 19.27 2.06
N SER A 448 -15.44 20.10 2.64
CA SER A 448 -14.01 20.14 2.27
C SER A 448 -13.26 18.86 2.67
N ASP A 449 -13.74 18.17 3.71
CA ASP A 449 -13.13 16.94 4.20
C ASP A 449 -13.39 15.73 3.29
N PHE A 450 -14.45 15.77 2.49
CA PHE A 450 -14.76 14.75 1.49
C PHE A 450 -14.00 14.93 0.20
N TYR A 451 -13.86 16.17 -0.27
CA TYR A 451 -13.18 16.47 -1.53
C TYR A 451 -11.73 15.96 -1.57
N VAL A 452 -11.05 15.94 -0.42
CA VAL A 452 -9.73 15.31 -0.29
C VAL A 452 -9.91 13.84 -0.67
N ILE A 453 -10.71 13.09 0.09
CA ILE A 453 -10.83 11.64 -0.04
C ILE A 453 -11.50 11.16 -1.37
N GLU A 454 -12.10 12.04 -2.17
CA GLU A 454 -12.82 11.67 -3.40
C GLU A 454 -11.93 11.48 -4.65
N GLN A 455 -10.64 11.81 -4.58
CA GLN A 455 -9.77 11.87 -5.76
C GLN A 455 -9.25 10.52 -6.29
N GLY A 456 -9.74 9.39 -5.76
CA GLY A 456 -9.51 8.09 -6.39
C GLY A 456 -8.16 7.47 -6.14
N TRP A 457 -7.67 7.58 -4.91
CA TRP A 457 -6.32 7.17 -4.54
C TRP A 457 -6.25 5.72 -4.10
N LEU A 458 -5.12 5.08 -4.37
CA LEU A 458 -4.75 3.80 -3.80
C LEU A 458 -3.50 3.98 -2.94
N LEU A 459 -3.73 4.16 -1.64
CA LEU A 459 -2.71 4.42 -0.63
C LEU A 459 -2.52 3.21 0.27
N ILE A 460 -1.98 2.13 -0.30
CA ILE A 460 -1.65 0.88 0.39
C ILE A 460 -0.19 0.50 0.18
#